data_AF-A0A7S2A337-F1
#
_entry.id   AF-A0A7S2A337-F1
#
_cell.length_a   1.000
_cell.length_b   1.000
_cell.length_c   1.000
_cell.angle_alpha   90.00
_cell.angle_beta   90.00
_cell.angle_gamma   90.00
#
_symmetry.space_group_name_H-M   'P 1'
#
loop_
_entity.id
_entity.type
_entity.pdbx_description
1 polymer ?
#
loop_
_entity_poly.entity_id
_entity_poly.type
_entity_poly.pdbx_seq_one_letter_code
_entity_poly.pdbx_strand_id
1 'polypeptide(L)'
;KKLGECHLFFGCRSEKDRIYGETIDAWEGSGLLEHHLALSRAPDRPKTYVQDKLKQYGTDICDILMDKDGHYYICGDAKVANCCFEACVNILRKVGNMSRVSAIQHIKRMRIEGRWQYDLWGIISHFNETKMDLKKKKEASARMWLLNFVDE
;
A
#
# COMPACT_ATOMS: atom_id res chain seq x y z
N LYS A 1 -5.42 -16.44 -25.52
CA LYS A 1 -4.78 -15.17 -25.05
C LYS A 1 -3.96 -15.50 -23.83
N LYS A 2 -2.70 -15.04 -23.75
CA LYS A 2 -1.88 -15.16 -22.54
C LYS A 2 -2.30 -14.03 -21.59
N LEU A 3 -2.56 -14.35 -20.32
CA LEU A 3 -2.82 -13.35 -19.29
C LEU A 3 -1.51 -12.67 -18.89
N GLY A 4 -1.59 -11.40 -18.48
CA GLY A 4 -0.48 -10.70 -17.85
C GLY A 4 -0.25 -11.19 -16.42
N GLU A 5 0.90 -10.82 -15.85
CA GLU A 5 1.20 -11.10 -14.45
C GLU A 5 0.24 -10.34 -13.52
N CYS A 6 -0.12 -10.98 -12.40
CA CYS A 6 -1.05 -10.43 -11.42
C CYS A 6 -0.60 -10.79 -10.01
N HIS A 7 -0.22 -9.78 -9.22
CA HIS A 7 0.14 -9.97 -7.81
C HIS A 7 -1.01 -9.53 -6.90
N LEU A 8 -1.47 -10.43 -6.03
CA LEU A 8 -2.47 -10.15 -5.02
C LEU A 8 -1.81 -10.05 -3.64
N PHE A 9 -1.74 -8.84 -3.08
CA PHE A 9 -1.29 -8.66 -1.71
C PHE A 9 -2.48 -8.62 -0.75
N PHE A 10 -2.59 -9.64 0.10
CA PHE A 10 -3.71 -9.77 1.04
C PHE A 10 -3.22 -9.78 2.48
N GLY A 11 -3.88 -9.03 3.36
CA GLY A 11 -3.48 -8.87 4.75
C GLY A 11 -4.60 -9.22 5.72
N CYS A 12 -4.32 -10.09 6.69
CA CYS A 12 -5.27 -10.44 7.74
C CYS A 12 -4.58 -10.69 9.10
N ARG A 13 -5.32 -11.14 10.11
CA ARG A 13 -4.77 -11.37 11.46
C ARG A 13 -4.10 -12.74 11.51
N SER A 14 -4.84 -13.79 11.20
CA SER A 14 -4.35 -15.18 11.20
C SER A 14 -4.89 -15.92 9.99
N GLU A 15 -4.45 -17.16 9.77
CA GLU A 15 -4.96 -18.02 8.70
C GLU A 15 -6.49 -18.19 8.75
N LYS A 16 -7.08 -18.14 9.96
CA LYS A 16 -8.54 -18.25 10.15
C LYS A 16 -9.31 -17.04 9.60
N ASP A 17 -8.64 -15.91 9.44
CA ASP A 17 -9.23 -14.66 8.93
C ASP A 17 -9.03 -14.51 7.40
N ARG A 18 -8.52 -15.56 6.73
CA ARG A 18 -8.24 -15.57 5.30
C ARG A 18 -9.53 -15.79 4.50
N ILE A 19 -10.31 -14.73 4.37
CA ILE A 19 -11.52 -14.73 3.54
C ILE A 19 -11.17 -15.17 2.10
N TYR A 20 -12.03 -16.00 1.51
CA TYR A 20 -11.83 -16.60 0.17
C TYR A 20 -10.52 -17.39 0.00
N GLY A 21 -9.94 -17.88 1.10
CA GLY A 21 -8.63 -18.52 1.05
C GLY A 21 -8.52 -19.67 0.05
N GLU A 22 -9.43 -20.64 0.10
CA GLU A 22 -9.42 -21.78 -0.82
C GLU A 22 -9.58 -21.36 -2.29
N THR A 23 -10.39 -20.33 -2.55
CA THR A 23 -10.58 -19.79 -3.90
C THR A 23 -9.31 -19.12 -4.41
N ILE A 24 -8.64 -18.34 -3.56
CA ILE A 24 -7.37 -17.67 -3.91
C ILE A 24 -6.28 -18.72 -4.15
N ASP A 25 -6.21 -19.78 -3.34
CA ASP A 25 -5.23 -20.86 -3.52
C ASP A 25 -5.46 -21.60 -4.83
N ALA A 26 -6.72 -21.83 -5.21
CA ALA A 26 -7.06 -22.45 -6.49
C ALA A 26 -6.64 -21.56 -7.67
N TRP A 27 -6.82 -20.24 -7.57
CA TRP A 27 -6.38 -19.28 -8.58
C TRP A 27 -4.86 -19.25 -8.70
N GLU A 28 -4.14 -19.22 -7.59
CA GLU A 28 -2.68 -19.31 -7.56
C GLU A 28 -2.19 -20.64 -8.17
N GLY A 29 -2.78 -21.77 -7.77
CA GLY A 29 -2.46 -23.09 -8.32
C GLY A 29 -2.75 -23.23 -9.83
N SER A 30 -3.68 -22.44 -10.37
CA SER A 30 -3.96 -22.36 -11.80
C SER A 30 -3.04 -21.40 -12.58
N GLY A 31 -2.19 -20.63 -11.86
CA GLY A 31 -1.33 -19.60 -12.44
C GLY A 31 -2.05 -18.31 -12.81
N LEU A 32 -3.24 -18.06 -12.25
CA LEU A 32 -4.01 -16.84 -12.53
C LEU A 32 -3.42 -15.60 -11.83
N LEU A 33 -2.83 -15.79 -10.65
CA LEU A 33 -2.20 -14.75 -9.85
C LEU A 33 -1.09 -15.34 -8.98
N GLU A 34 -0.21 -14.49 -8.47
CA GLU A 34 0.68 -14.80 -7.35
C GLU A 34 0.13 -14.16 -6.07
N HIS A 35 -0.02 -14.95 -5.00
CA HIS A 35 -0.66 -14.50 -3.77
C HIS A 35 0.36 -14.22 -2.67
N HIS A 36 0.36 -12.98 -2.17
CA HIS A 36 1.25 -12.53 -1.09
C HIS A 36 0.46 -12.28 0.20
N LEU A 37 0.39 -13.30 1.04
CA LEU A 37 -0.30 -13.25 2.32
C LEU A 37 0.56 -12.57 3.42
N ALA A 38 -0.01 -11.56 4.09
CA ALA A 38 0.56 -10.88 5.24
C ALA A 38 -0.28 -11.17 6.51
N LEU A 39 0.33 -11.81 7.50
CA LEU A 39 -0.33 -12.16 8.76
C LEU A 39 0.19 -11.29 9.90
N SER A 40 -0.72 -10.56 10.56
CA SER A 40 -0.36 -9.63 11.64
C SER A 40 -0.39 -10.26 13.04
N ARG A 41 -0.93 -11.48 13.19
CA ARG A 41 -1.11 -12.19 14.47
C ARG A 41 -0.96 -13.71 14.31
N ALA A 42 -0.17 -14.16 13.33
CA ALA A 42 0.13 -15.58 13.21
C ALA A 42 0.99 -16.05 14.40
N PRO A 43 0.70 -17.23 14.98
CA PRO A 43 1.61 -17.86 15.94
C PRO A 43 2.97 -18.08 15.28
N ASP A 44 4.05 -17.94 16.05
CA ASP A 44 5.41 -18.28 15.64
C ASP A 44 5.95 -17.55 14.40
N ARG A 45 5.32 -16.42 14.02
CA ARG A 45 5.75 -15.58 12.91
C ARG A 45 5.79 -14.10 13.31
N PRO A 46 6.74 -13.32 12.78
CA PRO A 46 6.75 -11.89 13.01
C PRO A 46 5.51 -11.25 12.39
N LYS A 47 4.98 -10.24 13.10
CA LYS A 47 3.88 -9.41 12.64
C LYS A 47 4.22 -8.78 11.29
N THR A 48 3.46 -9.15 10.26
CA THR A 48 3.70 -8.72 8.87
C THR A 48 2.48 -8.00 8.32
N TYR A 49 2.71 -6.91 7.59
CA TYR A 49 1.66 -6.18 6.87
C TYR A 49 1.89 -6.18 5.35
N VAL A 50 0.86 -5.78 4.60
CA VAL A 50 0.89 -5.73 3.13
C VAL A 50 2.03 -4.84 2.61
N GLN A 51 2.27 -3.68 3.22
CA GLN A 51 3.37 -2.81 2.83
C GLN A 51 4.76 -3.42 3.06
N ASP A 52 4.89 -4.41 3.93
CA ASP A 52 6.14 -5.13 4.16
C ASP A 52 6.35 -6.17 3.06
N LYS A 53 5.27 -6.85 2.64
CA LYS A 53 5.28 -7.73 1.46
C LYS A 53 5.58 -6.96 0.18
N LEU A 54 4.97 -5.80 -0.05
CA LEU A 54 5.29 -4.96 -1.21
C LEU A 54 6.78 -4.65 -1.31
N LYS A 55 7.45 -4.35 -0.19
CA LYS A 55 8.91 -4.10 -0.17
C LYS A 55 9.72 -5.36 -0.48
N GLN A 56 9.26 -6.52 -0.04
CA GLN A 56 9.92 -7.81 -0.31
C GLN A 56 9.94 -8.12 -1.81
N TYR A 57 8.83 -7.84 -2.51
CA TYR A 57 8.67 -8.03 -3.96
C TYR A 57 8.95 -6.74 -4.74
N GLY A 58 9.81 -5.88 -4.21
CA GLY A 58 9.99 -4.53 -4.75
C GLY A 58 10.45 -4.49 -6.20
N THR A 59 11.20 -5.49 -6.67
CA THR A 59 11.66 -5.55 -8.07
C THR A 59 10.50 -5.76 -9.03
N ASP A 60 9.72 -6.82 -8.84
CA ASP A 60 8.58 -7.16 -9.69
C ASP A 60 7.53 -6.04 -9.69
N ILE A 61 7.28 -5.45 -8.51
CA ILE A 61 6.38 -4.31 -8.38
C ILE A 61 6.93 -3.07 -9.08
N CYS A 62 8.24 -2.85 -9.07
CA CYS A 62 8.82 -1.73 -9.81
C CYS A 62 8.61 -1.90 -11.32
N ASP A 63 8.83 -3.10 -11.84
CA ASP A 63 8.66 -3.41 -13.26
C ASP A 63 7.20 -3.18 -13.70
N ILE A 64 6.23 -3.68 -12.92
CA ILE A 64 4.79 -3.45 -13.18
C ILE A 64 4.44 -1.96 -13.11
N LEU A 65 4.93 -1.23 -12.11
CA LEU A 65 4.62 0.20 -11.99
C LEU A 65 5.21 1.02 -13.14
N MET A 66 6.38 0.63 -13.65
CA MET A 66 7.05 1.31 -14.76
C MET A 66 6.52 0.90 -16.13
N ASP A 67 5.85 -0.25 -16.25
CA ASP A 67 5.14 -0.65 -17.45
C ASP A 67 3.98 0.32 -17.76
N LYS A 68 3.85 0.69 -19.04
CA LYS A 68 2.75 1.53 -19.54
C LYS A 68 1.40 0.83 -19.44
N ASP A 69 1.39 -0.50 -19.48
CA ASP A 69 0.18 -1.33 -19.41
C ASP A 69 0.00 -1.92 -18.00
N GLY A 70 0.86 -1.54 -17.04
CA GLY A 70 0.77 -1.95 -15.65
C GLY A 70 -0.28 -1.15 -14.88
N HIS A 71 -1.05 -1.86 -14.05
CA HIS A 71 -2.11 -1.29 -13.20
C HIS A 71 -1.86 -1.58 -11.72
N TYR A 72 -2.27 -0.66 -10.86
CA TYR A 72 -2.24 -0.78 -9.41
C TYR A 72 -3.63 -0.48 -8.82
N TYR A 73 -4.09 -1.37 -7.96
CA TYR A 73 -5.37 -1.25 -7.27
C TYR A 73 -5.15 -1.41 -5.77
N ILE A 74 -5.85 -0.60 -4.99
CA ILE A 74 -5.88 -0.75 -3.53
C ILE A 74 -7.28 -0.54 -2.99
N CYS A 75 -7.73 -1.46 -2.15
CA CYS A 75 -9.01 -1.37 -1.47
C CYS A 75 -8.88 -1.46 0.06
N GLY A 76 -9.86 -0.91 0.77
CA GLY A 76 -10.01 -1.03 2.22
C GLY A 76 -9.66 0.24 2.99
N ASP A 77 -8.80 0.11 4.00
CA ASP A 77 -8.54 1.16 4.98
C ASP A 77 -7.58 2.24 4.45
N ALA A 78 -7.92 3.51 4.65
CA ALA A 78 -7.14 4.65 4.16
C ALA A 78 -5.73 4.74 4.77
N LYS A 79 -5.53 4.30 6.02
CA LYS A 79 -4.21 4.25 6.66
C LYS A 79 -3.33 3.19 5.99
N VAL A 80 -3.90 2.02 5.70
CA VAL A 80 -3.20 0.95 4.96
C VAL A 80 -2.85 1.44 3.56
N ALA A 81 -3.78 2.11 2.88
CA ALA A 81 -3.54 2.65 1.55
C ALA A 81 -2.40 3.66 1.50
N ASN A 82 -2.30 4.53 2.50
CA ASN A 82 -1.18 5.46 2.64
C ASN A 82 0.15 4.74 2.90
N CYS A 83 0.16 3.69 3.74
CA CYS A 83 1.35 2.88 3.97
C CYS A 83 1.84 2.16 2.69
N CYS A 84 0.92 1.61 1.90
CA CYS A 84 1.24 0.96 0.63
C CYS A 84 1.71 1.98 -0.41
N PHE A 85 1.09 3.16 -0.50
CA PHE A 85 1.56 4.25 -1.36
C PHE A 85 3.01 4.64 -1.03
N GLU A 86 3.35 4.83 0.24
CA GLU A 86 4.72 5.13 0.66
C GLU A 86 5.69 3.97 0.36
N ALA A 87 5.23 2.72 0.45
CA ALA A 87 6.03 1.57 0.03
C ALA A 87 6.34 1.62 -1.48
N CYS A 88 5.33 1.84 -2.33
CA CYS A 88 5.51 1.98 -3.78
C CYS A 88 6.43 3.16 -4.15
N VAL A 89 6.28 4.32 -3.49
CA VAL A 89 7.21 5.45 -3.68
C VAL A 89 8.64 5.03 -3.35
N ASN A 90 8.85 4.31 -2.25
CA ASN A 90 10.19 3.85 -1.87
C ASN A 90 10.74 2.78 -2.82
N ILE A 91 9.89 1.92 -3.38
CA ILE A 91 10.26 0.94 -4.41
C ILE A 91 10.75 1.66 -5.66
N LEU A 92 9.96 2.59 -6.22
CA LEU A 92 10.35 3.39 -7.39
C LEU A 92 11.64 4.19 -7.17
N ARG A 93 11.91 4.61 -5.92
CA ARG A 93 13.17 5.28 -5.57
C ARG A 93 14.37 4.32 -5.55
N LYS A 94 14.23 3.19 -4.87
CA LYS A 94 15.35 2.26 -4.61
C LYS A 94 15.66 1.38 -5.82
N VAL A 95 14.61 0.87 -6.48
CA VAL A 95 14.71 -0.05 -7.61
C VAL A 95 14.66 0.74 -8.92
N GLY A 96 13.66 1.59 -9.10
CA GLY A 96 13.47 2.40 -10.31
C GLY A 96 14.41 3.60 -10.43
N ASN A 97 15.35 3.77 -9.49
CA ASN A 97 16.34 4.85 -9.42
C ASN A 97 15.74 6.27 -9.58
N MET A 98 14.51 6.47 -9.09
CA MET A 98 13.83 7.77 -9.16
C MET A 98 14.11 8.64 -7.92
N SER A 99 14.09 9.96 -8.10
CA SER A 99 13.94 10.86 -6.95
C SER A 99 12.56 10.69 -6.32
N ARG A 100 12.38 11.06 -5.04
CA ARG A 100 11.06 10.98 -4.39
C ARG A 100 10.00 11.80 -5.13
N VAL A 101 10.38 12.99 -5.62
CA VAL A 101 9.50 13.86 -6.40
C VAL A 101 9.10 13.18 -7.71
N SER A 102 10.06 12.60 -8.45
CA SER A 102 9.79 11.89 -9.70
C SER A 102 8.89 10.68 -9.48
N ALA A 103 9.13 9.88 -8.44
CA ALA A 103 8.28 8.73 -8.09
C ALA A 103 6.83 9.15 -7.80
N ILE A 104 6.63 10.22 -7.03
CA ILE A 104 5.29 10.75 -6.75
C ILE A 104 4.62 11.28 -8.03
N GLN A 105 5.36 12.00 -8.88
CA GLN A 105 4.86 12.48 -10.16
C GLN A 105 4.50 11.32 -11.10
N HIS A 106 5.28 10.24 -11.09
CA HIS A 106 4.99 9.03 -11.86
C HIS A 106 3.66 8.40 -11.42
N ILE A 107 3.46 8.16 -10.12
CA ILE A 107 2.19 7.63 -9.61
C ILE A 107 1.01 8.58 -9.91
N LYS A 108 1.22 9.89 -9.83
CA LYS A 108 0.20 10.88 -10.24
C LYS A 108 -0.20 10.72 -11.71
N ARG A 109 0.76 10.47 -12.61
CA ARG A 109 0.45 10.19 -14.03
C ARG A 109 -0.34 8.90 -14.19
N MET A 110 0.08 7.81 -13.53
CA MET A 110 -0.68 6.55 -13.55
C MET A 110 -2.14 6.75 -13.11
N ARG A 111 -2.38 7.61 -12.11
CA ARG A 111 -3.73 7.95 -11.66
C ARG A 111 -4.54 8.68 -12.73
N ILE A 112 -3.95 9.66 -13.41
CA ILE A 112 -4.60 10.40 -14.51
C ILE A 112 -4.93 9.45 -15.67
N GLU A 113 -4.03 8.51 -15.96
CA GLU A 113 -4.18 7.49 -17.00
C GLU A 113 -5.15 6.36 -16.61
N GLY A 114 -5.73 6.40 -15.40
CA GLY A 114 -6.65 5.37 -14.93
C GLY A 114 -6.00 4.05 -14.50
N ARG A 115 -4.67 4.01 -14.41
CA ARG A 115 -3.88 2.83 -14.03
C ARG A 115 -3.65 2.68 -12.54
N TRP A 116 -3.81 3.75 -11.76
CA TRP A 116 -3.73 3.73 -10.31
C TRP A 116 -5.09 4.04 -9.67
N GLN A 117 -5.71 3.05 -9.03
CA GLN A 117 -7.08 3.14 -8.51
C GLN A 117 -7.17 2.89 -7.00
N TYR A 118 -8.09 3.61 -6.37
CA TYR A 118 -8.37 3.56 -4.94
C TYR A 118 -9.84 3.22 -4.71
N ASP A 119 -10.10 2.26 -3.83
CA ASP A 119 -11.42 2.01 -3.25
C ASP A 119 -11.32 2.05 -1.71
N LEU A 120 -11.46 3.24 -1.14
CA LEU A 120 -11.17 3.49 0.28
C LEU A 120 -12.43 3.83 1.06
N TRP A 121 -12.54 3.22 2.23
CA TRP A 121 -13.76 3.23 3.05
C TRP A 121 -13.58 4.08 4.32
N GLY A 122 -12.56 4.96 4.31
CA GLY A 122 -12.16 5.80 5.45
C GLY A 122 -11.12 5.14 6.35
N ILE A 123 -11.03 5.65 7.58
CA ILE A 123 -10.18 5.07 8.64
C ILE A 123 -11.08 4.15 9.46
N ILE A 124 -10.87 2.85 9.33
CA ILE A 124 -11.67 1.80 9.97
C ILE A 124 -10.81 1.10 11.02
N SER A 125 -9.55 0.83 10.68
CA SER A 125 -8.59 0.14 11.52
C SER A 125 -7.99 1.10 12.55
N HIS A 126 -8.00 0.69 13.84
CA HIS A 126 -7.44 1.49 14.93
C HIS A 126 -7.98 2.93 14.93
N PHE A 127 -9.30 3.09 14.74
CA PHE A 127 -9.95 4.39 14.57
C PHE A 127 -9.64 5.36 15.71
N ASN A 128 -9.79 4.92 16.96
CA ASN A 128 -9.55 5.78 18.13
C ASN A 128 -8.11 6.26 18.22
N GLU A 129 -7.14 5.36 18.07
CA GLU A 129 -5.72 5.69 18.05
C GLU A 129 -5.40 6.66 16.91
N THR A 130 -5.89 6.35 15.70
CA THR A 130 -5.65 7.19 14.51
C THR A 130 -6.29 8.57 14.66
N LYS A 131 -7.47 8.67 15.28
CA LYS A 131 -8.13 9.94 15.60
C LYS A 131 -7.31 10.76 16.60
N MET A 132 -6.75 10.12 17.63
CA MET A 132 -5.86 10.79 18.60
C MET A 132 -4.58 11.27 17.93
N ASP A 133 -3.95 10.45 17.09
CA ASP A 133 -2.73 10.82 16.36
C ASP A 133 -2.96 12.01 15.41
N LEU A 134 -4.09 12.02 14.71
CA LEU A 134 -4.49 13.13 13.84
C LEU A 134 -4.70 14.42 14.63
N LYS A 135 -5.34 14.33 15.81
CA LYS A 135 -5.52 15.48 16.70
C LYS A 135 -4.16 16.05 17.12
N LYS A 136 -3.25 15.21 17.60
CA LYS A 136 -1.88 15.61 18.00
C LYS A 136 -1.12 16.26 16.84
N LYS A 137 -1.19 15.70 15.64
CA LYS A 137 -0.54 16.28 14.45
C LYS A 137 -1.11 17.66 14.11
N LYS A 138 -2.43 17.83 14.14
CA LYS A 138 -3.06 19.14 13.91
C LYS A 138 -2.66 20.17 14.96
N GLU A 139 -2.63 19.79 16.23
CA GLU A 139 -2.14 20.65 17.31
C GLU A 139 -0.69 21.05 17.12
N ALA A 140 0.19 20.11 16.73
CA ALA A 140 1.59 20.40 16.45
C ALA A 140 1.75 21.35 15.25
N SER A 141 1.02 21.13 14.15
CA SER A 141 1.04 22.02 13.00
C SER A 141 0.50 23.42 13.34
N ALA A 142 -0.58 23.52 14.12
CA ALA A 142 -1.12 24.80 14.57
C ALA A 142 -0.11 25.54 15.48
N ARG A 143 0.57 24.82 16.39
CA ARG A 143 1.63 25.40 17.22
C ARG A 143 2.80 25.92 16.39
N MET A 144 3.27 25.14 15.41
CA MET A 144 4.33 25.59 14.50
C MET A 144 3.91 26.82 13.71
N TRP A 145 2.66 26.86 13.23
CA TRP A 145 2.13 28.03 12.54
C TRP A 145 2.10 29.26 13.46
N LEU A 146 1.59 29.13 14.69
CA LEU A 146 1.56 30.23 15.66
C LEU A 146 2.96 30.76 15.99
N LEU A 147 3.94 29.86 16.21
CA LEU A 147 5.32 30.28 16.47
C LEU A 147 5.90 31.09 15.31
N ASN A 148 5.67 30.64 14.07
CA ASN A 148 6.14 31.35 12.89
C ASN A 148 5.34 32.63 12.57
N PHE A 149 4.22 32.89 13.26
CA PHE A 149 3.36 34.06 13.04
C PHE A 149 3.56 35.16 14.08
N VAL A 150 4.20 34.85 15.22
CA VAL A 150 4.48 35.80 16.31
C VAL A 150 5.89 36.41 16.20
N ASP A 151 6.73 35.90 15.28
CA ASP A 151 8.07 36.41 14.98
C ASP A 151 8.10 37.44 13.82
N GLU A 152 6.94 37.95 13.37
CA GLU A 152 6.78 39.15 12.50
C GLU A 152 6.21 40.32 13.31
#